data_AF-A0A2A4WDH3-F1
#
_entry.id   AF-A0A2A4WDH3-F1
#
_cell.length_a   1.000
_cell.length_b   1.000
_cell.length_c   1.000
_cell.angle_alpha   90.00
_cell.angle_beta   90.00
_cell.angle_gamma   90.00
#
_symmetry.space_group_name_H-M   'P 1'
#
loop_
_entity.id
_entity.type
_entity.pdbx_description
1 polymer ?
#
loop_
_entity_poly.entity_id
_entity_poly.type
_entity_poly.pdbx_seq_one_letter_code
_entity_poly.pdbx_strand_id
1 'polypeptide(L)'
;MKRFFCMTTLLLTISFSTFATDKDFDTAANALCEKQKQCILNSLEGEKIPPEMEQMMTASVNNMCASMRASFDAQAAKAKKLLKPATACMKSMVTLSCEALENHPEIPECRQLETLFK
;
A
#
# COMPACT_ATOMS: atom_id res chain seq x y z
N MET A 1 -17.29 -58.34 21.90
CA MET A 1 -16.04 -58.42 22.69
C MET A 1 -14.87 -57.95 21.83
N LYS A 2 -14.10 -56.95 22.30
CA LYS A 2 -12.67 -56.64 22.02
C LYS A 2 -12.24 -56.46 20.54
N ARG A 3 -11.52 -55.44 20.07
CA ARG A 3 -10.70 -54.35 20.65
C ARG A 3 -10.51 -53.31 19.53
N PHE A 4 -10.81 -52.03 19.72
CA PHE A 4 -9.93 -51.00 20.27
C PHE A 4 -8.60 -50.81 19.52
N PHE A 5 -8.43 -49.58 19.01
CA PHE A 5 -7.18 -48.90 18.67
C PHE A 5 -6.44 -49.32 17.38
N CYS A 6 -6.63 -48.52 16.32
CA CYS A 6 -5.51 -48.04 15.54
C CYS A 6 -5.85 -46.67 14.92
N MET A 7 -5.55 -45.63 15.69
CA MET A 7 -4.80 -44.48 15.17
C MET A 7 -5.54 -43.50 14.24
N THR A 8 -6.63 -42.97 14.78
CA THR A 8 -7.13 -41.61 14.56
C THR A 8 -6.05 -40.55 14.84
N THR A 9 -5.17 -40.23 13.89
CA THR A 9 -4.53 -38.88 13.74
C THR A 9 -3.76 -38.80 12.43
N LEU A 10 -4.47 -38.68 11.30
CA LEU A 10 -3.84 -38.17 10.09
C LEU A 10 -3.71 -36.65 10.29
N LEU A 11 -2.59 -36.24 10.88
CA LEU A 11 -2.25 -34.83 11.13
C LEU A 11 -2.43 -34.02 9.84
N LEU A 12 -3.42 -33.12 9.87
CA LEU A 12 -3.48 -31.97 8.98
C LEU A 12 -2.16 -31.19 9.13
N THR A 13 -1.26 -31.32 8.15
CA THR A 13 -0.16 -30.38 7.95
C THR A 13 -0.77 -29.05 7.49
N ILE A 14 -1.20 -28.23 8.45
CA ILE A 14 -1.53 -26.82 8.20
C ILE A 14 -0.21 -26.14 7.90
N SER A 15 0.13 -26.06 6.62
CA SER A 15 1.16 -25.16 6.12
C SER A 15 0.70 -23.73 6.40
N PHE A 16 1.08 -23.18 7.56
CA PHE A 16 0.99 -21.77 7.83
C PHE A 16 1.91 -21.05 6.84
N SER A 17 1.36 -20.72 5.68
CA SER A 17 1.99 -19.84 4.72
C SER A 17 2.01 -18.46 5.37
N THR A 18 3.12 -18.13 6.03
CA THR A 18 3.37 -16.78 6.50
C THR A 18 3.49 -15.91 5.26
N PHE A 19 2.43 -15.15 4.96
CA PHE A 19 2.48 -14.07 3.98
C PHE A 19 3.47 -13.04 4.53
N ALA A 20 4.73 -13.12 4.09
CA ALA A 20 5.72 -12.11 4.39
C ALA A 20 5.32 -10.82 3.65
N THR A 21 4.70 -9.90 4.38
CA THR A 21 4.43 -8.54 3.91
C THR A 21 5.77 -7.83 3.66
N ASP A 22 5.91 -7.20 2.49
CA ASP A 22 7.11 -6.47 2.13
C ASP A 22 7.12 -5.12 2.89
N LYS A 23 7.89 -5.07 3.99
CA LYS A 23 7.96 -3.89 4.87
C LYS A 23 8.40 -2.62 4.13
N ASP A 24 9.19 -2.74 3.06
CA ASP A 24 9.67 -1.58 2.31
C ASP A 24 8.56 -1.00 1.43
N PHE A 25 7.76 -1.87 0.81
CA PHE A 25 6.58 -1.47 0.07
C PHE A 25 5.58 -0.74 0.97
N ASP A 26 5.29 -1.35 2.12
CA ASP A 26 4.39 -0.82 3.13
C ASP A 26 4.80 0.56 3.64
N THR A 27 6.10 0.75 3.87
CA THR A 27 6.67 2.03 4.31
C THR A 27 6.57 3.08 3.22
N ALA A 28 6.88 2.72 1.97
CA ALA A 28 6.82 3.64 0.83
C ALA A 28 5.36 4.05 0.49
N ALA A 29 4.41 3.12 0.60
CA ALA A 29 2.98 3.42 0.43
C ALA A 29 2.49 4.41 1.49
N ASN A 30 2.84 4.19 2.77
CA ASN A 30 2.48 5.12 3.84
C ASN A 30 3.11 6.50 3.63
N ALA A 31 4.37 6.57 3.21
CA ALA A 31 5.03 7.84 2.93
C ALA A 31 4.35 8.62 1.78
N LEU A 32 3.92 7.93 0.73
CA LEU A 32 3.18 8.57 -0.38
C LEU A 32 1.80 9.06 0.05
N CYS A 33 1.12 8.31 0.91
CA CYS A 33 -0.15 8.72 1.50
C CYS A 33 -0.04 9.99 2.34
N GLU A 34 0.95 10.05 3.23
CA GLU A 34 1.23 11.26 4.02
C GLU A 34 1.62 12.44 3.11
N LYS A 35 2.37 12.18 2.04
CA LYS A 35 2.69 13.21 1.04
C LYS A 35 1.44 13.77 0.38
N GLN A 36 0.50 12.93 -0.07
CA GLN A 36 -0.75 13.41 -0.66
C GLN A 36 -1.58 14.22 0.34
N LYS A 37 -1.68 13.76 1.59
CA LYS A 37 -2.34 14.52 2.66
C LYS A 37 -1.70 15.90 2.83
N GLN A 38 -0.38 15.97 2.92
CA GLN A 38 0.34 17.24 3.03
C GLN A 38 0.07 18.15 1.83
N CYS A 39 0.02 17.61 0.62
CA CYS A 39 -0.28 18.40 -0.57
C CYS A 39 -1.71 18.94 -0.56
N ILE A 40 -2.70 18.11 -0.21
CA ILE A 40 -4.09 18.57 -0.05
C ILE A 40 -4.17 19.70 0.99
N LEU A 41 -3.52 19.55 2.14
CA LEU A 41 -3.52 20.58 3.18
C LEU A 41 -2.80 21.86 2.73
N ASN A 42 -1.71 21.74 1.96
CA ASN A 42 -0.99 22.88 1.40
C ASN A 42 -1.85 23.64 0.38
N SER A 43 -2.59 22.93 -0.49
CA SER A 43 -3.51 23.54 -1.45
C SER A 43 -4.69 24.27 -0.77
N LEU A 44 -4.88 24.07 0.54
CA LEU A 44 -5.91 24.70 1.37
C LEU A 44 -5.31 25.73 2.36
N GLU A 45 -3.99 25.96 2.35
CA GLU A 45 -3.36 27.00 3.16
C GLU A 45 -3.95 28.38 2.80
N GLY A 46 -4.47 29.09 3.80
CA GLY A 46 -5.16 30.37 3.63
C GLY A 46 -6.68 30.26 3.65
N GLU A 47 -7.24 29.06 3.47
CA GLU A 47 -8.64 28.79 3.75
C GLU A 47 -8.83 28.42 5.24
N LYS A 48 -9.86 28.99 5.88
CA LYS A 48 -10.24 28.57 7.24
C LYS A 48 -10.98 27.25 7.18
N ILE A 49 -10.24 26.15 7.12
CA ILE A 49 -10.80 24.82 7.28
C ILE A 49 -11.05 24.56 8.76
N PRO A 50 -12.31 24.25 9.16
CA PRO A 50 -12.59 23.82 10.52
C PRO A 50 -11.82 22.51 10.81
N PRO A 51 -11.24 22.34 12.02
CA PRO A 51 -10.49 21.14 12.39
C PRO A 51 -11.26 19.82 12.15
N GLU A 52 -12.58 19.86 12.26
CA GLU A 52 -13.46 18.72 12.00
C GLU A 52 -13.42 18.28 10.52
N MET A 53 -13.40 19.22 9.57
CA MET A 53 -13.24 18.91 8.14
C MET A 53 -11.86 18.35 7.82
N GLU A 54 -10.80 18.87 8.44
CA GLU A 54 -9.43 18.38 8.27
C GLU A 54 -9.31 16.91 8.69
N GLN A 55 -9.93 16.55 9.82
CA GLN A 55 -9.99 15.18 10.31
C GLN A 55 -10.76 14.26 9.36
N MET A 56 -11.88 14.72 8.81
CA MET A 56 -12.67 13.94 7.84
C MET A 56 -11.91 13.69 6.52
N MET A 57 -11.21 14.71 5.99
CA MET A 57 -10.39 14.58 4.79
C MET A 57 -9.23 13.60 5.03
N THR A 58 -8.54 13.75 6.17
CA THR A 58 -7.47 12.84 6.58
C THR A 58 -7.96 11.40 6.68
N ALA A 59 -9.10 11.16 7.33
CA ALA A 59 -9.68 9.83 7.46
C ALA A 59 -10.03 9.22 6.08
N SER A 60 -10.50 10.04 5.15
CA SER A 60 -10.86 9.60 3.79
C SER A 60 -9.63 9.19 2.98
N VAL A 61 -8.56 9.99 3.02
CA VAL A 61 -7.27 9.66 2.38
C VAL A 61 -6.66 8.41 3.01
N ASN A 62 -6.70 8.28 4.34
CA ASN A 62 -6.22 7.10 5.05
C ASN A 62 -6.98 5.83 4.66
N ASN A 63 -8.30 5.91 4.50
CA ASN A 63 -9.10 4.77 4.03
C ASN A 63 -8.77 4.40 2.58
N MET A 64 -8.58 5.38 1.69
CA MET A 64 -8.16 5.14 0.31
C MET A 64 -6.79 4.43 0.27
N CYS A 65 -5.86 4.88 1.09
CA CYS A 65 -4.54 4.26 1.26
C CYS A 65 -4.63 2.82 1.79
N ALA A 66 -5.48 2.57 2.77
CA ALA A 66 -5.72 1.23 3.29
C ALA A 66 -6.34 0.31 2.23
N SER A 67 -7.31 0.78 1.44
CA SER A 67 -7.89 0.01 0.33
C SER A 67 -6.88 -0.28 -0.78
N MET A 68 -6.02 0.70 -1.10
CA MET A 68 -4.95 0.51 -2.07
C MET A 68 -3.98 -0.58 -1.60
N ARG A 69 -3.56 -0.54 -0.33
CA ARG A 69 -2.69 -1.54 0.28
C ARG A 69 -3.33 -2.93 0.31
N ALA A 70 -4.59 -3.04 0.72
CA ALA A 70 -5.31 -4.31 0.71
C ALA A 70 -5.41 -4.93 -0.69
N SER A 71 -5.58 -4.08 -1.72
CA SER A 71 -5.55 -4.51 -3.12
C SER A 71 -4.16 -5.02 -3.52
N PHE A 72 -3.11 -4.33 -3.10
CA PHE A 72 -1.74 -4.79 -3.33
C PHE A 72 -1.42 -6.07 -2.56
N ASP A 73 -1.85 -6.27 -1.33
CA ASP A 73 -1.63 -7.51 -0.58
C ASP A 73 -2.31 -8.72 -1.26
N ALA A 74 -3.56 -8.54 -1.72
CA ALA A 74 -4.29 -9.55 -2.48
C ALA A 74 -3.59 -9.90 -3.81
N GLN A 75 -2.97 -8.91 -4.46
CA GLN A 75 -2.26 -9.11 -5.71
C GLN A 75 -0.79 -9.49 -5.54
N ALA A 76 -0.13 -9.15 -4.42
CA ALA A 76 1.28 -9.39 -4.14
C ALA A 76 1.60 -10.88 -4.06
N ALA A 77 0.63 -11.72 -3.69
CA ALA A 77 0.71 -13.17 -3.82
C ALA A 77 0.98 -13.62 -5.29
N LYS A 78 0.53 -12.84 -6.28
CA LYS A 78 0.77 -13.03 -7.72
C LYS A 78 1.82 -12.07 -8.30
N ALA A 79 2.08 -10.96 -7.63
CA ALA A 79 2.76 -9.78 -8.16
C ALA A 79 4.05 -9.40 -7.41
N LYS A 80 4.71 -10.35 -6.71
CA LYS A 80 6.01 -10.07 -6.04
C LYS A 80 7.05 -9.36 -6.93
N LYS A 81 6.99 -9.59 -8.25
CA LYS A 81 7.86 -8.90 -9.23
C LYS A 81 7.59 -7.40 -9.35
N LEU A 82 6.40 -6.95 -8.99
CA LEU A 82 5.96 -5.56 -9.05
C LEU A 82 6.24 -4.78 -7.76
N LEU A 83 6.41 -5.47 -6.62
CA LEU A 83 6.64 -4.82 -5.32
C LEU A 83 7.85 -3.89 -5.36
N LYS A 84 9.01 -4.36 -5.83
CA LYS A 84 10.23 -3.53 -5.92
C LYS A 84 10.05 -2.32 -6.84
N PRO A 85 9.60 -2.45 -8.10
CA PRO A 85 9.32 -1.32 -8.98
C PRO A 85 8.29 -0.34 -8.38
N ALA A 86 7.24 -0.86 -7.72
CA ALA A 86 6.23 -0.03 -7.09
C ALA A 86 6.79 0.77 -5.90
N THR A 87 7.60 0.12 -5.05
CA THR A 87 8.33 0.79 -3.97
C THR A 87 9.23 1.90 -4.51
N ALA A 88 9.94 1.66 -5.62
CA ALA A 88 10.81 2.67 -6.23
C ALA A 88 10.02 3.87 -6.79
N CYS A 89 8.89 3.62 -7.47
CA CYS A 89 7.98 4.67 -7.94
C CYS A 89 7.47 5.52 -6.77
N MET A 90 6.93 4.90 -5.73
CA MET A 90 6.40 5.61 -4.57
C MET A 90 7.48 6.43 -3.85
N LYS A 91 8.69 5.87 -3.69
CA LYS A 91 9.83 6.59 -3.11
C LYS A 91 10.26 7.79 -3.94
N SER A 92 10.12 7.74 -5.26
CA SER A 92 10.46 8.86 -6.14
C SER A 92 9.40 9.95 -6.06
N MET A 93 8.12 9.58 -6.04
CA MET A 93 7.00 10.51 -5.89
C MET A 93 7.08 11.35 -4.61
N VAL A 94 7.46 10.75 -3.46
CA VAL A 94 7.54 11.49 -2.20
C VAL A 94 8.61 12.58 -2.18
N THR A 95 9.61 12.51 -3.07
CA THR A 95 10.68 13.52 -3.17
C THR A 95 10.25 14.79 -3.89
N LEU A 96 9.14 14.73 -4.64
CA LEU A 96 8.65 15.85 -5.44
C LEU A 96 7.96 16.90 -4.56
N SER A 97 7.91 18.15 -5.03
CA SER A 97 7.02 19.16 -4.44
C SER A 97 5.56 18.83 -4.74
N CYS A 98 4.63 19.41 -3.98
CA CYS A 98 3.20 19.22 -4.23
C CYS A 98 2.78 19.76 -5.60
N GLU A 99 3.30 20.92 -5.99
CA GLU A 99 3.11 21.50 -7.32
C GLU A 99 3.68 20.61 -8.42
N ALA A 100 4.84 19.98 -8.21
CA ALA A 100 5.38 19.02 -9.16
C ALA A 100 4.49 17.77 -9.27
N LEU A 101 3.96 17.25 -8.16
CA LEU A 101 3.05 16.09 -8.14
C LEU A 101 1.71 16.38 -8.84
N GLU A 102 1.14 17.57 -8.63
CA GLU A 102 -0.10 18.01 -9.30
C GLU A 102 0.04 18.09 -10.81
N ASN A 103 1.23 18.43 -11.31
CA ASN A 103 1.52 18.48 -12.74
C ASN A 103 1.76 17.11 -13.40
N HIS A 104 1.52 16.01 -12.66
CA HIS A 104 1.66 14.63 -13.15
C HIS A 104 2.99 14.39 -13.91
N PRO A 105 4.13 14.55 -13.24
CA PRO A 105 5.42 14.54 -13.91
C PRO A 105 5.76 13.11 -14.34
N GLU A 106 6.51 12.99 -15.44
CA GLU A 106 7.03 11.69 -15.81
C GLU A 106 8.13 11.26 -14.84
N ILE A 107 7.84 10.25 -14.03
CA ILE A 107 8.78 9.67 -13.08
C ILE A 107 9.32 8.35 -13.69
N PRO A 108 10.63 8.25 -13.96
CA PRO A 108 11.23 7.08 -14.60
C PRO A 108 10.87 5.74 -13.91
N GLU A 109 10.89 5.73 -12.59
CA GLU A 109 10.58 4.56 -11.75
C GLU A 109 9.11 4.13 -11.89
N CYS A 110 8.20 5.10 -12.03
CA CYS A 110 6.78 4.84 -12.25
C CYS A 110 6.52 4.34 -13.68
N ARG A 111 7.20 4.90 -14.70
CA ARG A 111 7.14 4.38 -16.06
C ARG A 111 7.62 2.93 -16.12
N GLN A 112 8.70 2.61 -15.42
CA GLN A 112 9.20 1.24 -15.35
C GLN A 112 8.16 0.29 -14.74
N LEU A 113 7.50 0.71 -13.66
CA LEU A 113 6.40 -0.06 -13.08
C LEU A 113 5.25 -0.27 -14.08
N GLU A 114 4.81 0.77 -14.79
CA GLU A 114 3.72 0.70 -15.77
C GLU A 114 4.00 -0.30 -16.90
N THR A 115 5.25 -0.42 -17.36
CA THR A 115 5.62 -1.41 -18.39
C THR A 115 5.43 -2.86 -17.95
N LEU A 116 5.37 -3.12 -16.64
CA LEU A 116 5.19 -4.45 -16.07
C LEU A 116 3.70 -4.82 -15.87
N PHE A 117 2.80 -3.85 -16.03
CA PHE A 117 1.34 -4.03 -15.98
C PHE A 117 0.71 -4.23 -17.37
N LYS A 118 1.47 -4.06 -18.45
CA LYS A 118 1.07 -4.33 -19.84
C LYS A 118 1.30 -5.80 -20.20
#